data_AF-A0A562LK95-F1
#
_entry.id   AF-A0A562LK95-F1
#
_cell.length_a   1.000
_cell.length_b   1.000
_cell.length_c   1.000
_cell.angle_alpha   90.00
_cell.angle_beta   90.00
_cell.angle_gamma   90.00
#
_symmetry.space_group_name_H-M   'P 1'
#
loop_
_entity.id
_entity.type
_entity.pdbx_description
1 polymer ?
#
loop_
_entity_poly.entity_id
_entity_poly.type
_entity_poly.pdbx_seq_one_letter_code
_entity_poly.pdbx_strand_id
1 'polypeptide(L)'
;MILSHKNCEVKISNEKIECEYLYLANKTIHWELYLNEKLKFKEIILIPEEIIEFQFEIEDRHHRGYFLTQEAVIYFLKKGEAEPKEFFRFCVIEDTKLSSQTKSYEFANEILKTISIKYNIPFSYKYYIDTKKKRNGIVYLLVIIIVAILFGILSSKLK
;
A
#
# COMPACT_ATOMS: atom_id res chain seq x y z
N MET A 1 -10.68 -12.71 -14.99
CA MET A 1 -10.42 -11.37 -15.57
C MET A 1 -8.91 -11.18 -15.66
N ILE A 2 -8.41 -10.48 -16.69
CA ILE A 2 -6.99 -10.15 -16.82
C ILE A 2 -6.90 -8.63 -16.97
N LEU A 3 -6.06 -8.00 -16.15
CA LEU A 3 -5.70 -6.59 -16.26
C LEU A 3 -4.24 -6.53 -16.74
N SER A 4 -3.95 -5.77 -17.78
CA SER A 4 -2.59 -5.67 -18.30
C SER A 4 -2.24 -4.24 -18.70
N HIS A 5 -1.01 -3.83 -18.37
CA HIS A 5 -0.45 -2.56 -18.80
C HIS A 5 1.06 -2.66 -18.88
N LYS A 6 1.61 -2.57 -20.12
CA LYS A 6 3.04 -2.58 -20.44
C LYS A 6 3.79 -3.73 -19.74
N ASN A 7 4.29 -3.45 -18.54
CA ASN A 7 5.16 -4.28 -17.74
C ASN A 7 4.43 -5.02 -16.60
N CYS A 8 3.12 -4.89 -16.46
CA CYS A 8 2.34 -5.48 -15.38
C CYS A 8 1.14 -6.25 -15.93
N GLU A 9 0.98 -7.48 -15.46
CA GLU A 9 -0.19 -8.32 -15.71
C GLU A 9 -0.75 -8.80 -14.38
N VAL A 10 -2.06 -8.64 -14.18
CA VAL A 10 -2.80 -9.15 -13.03
C VAL A 10 -3.89 -10.10 -13.52
N LYS A 11 -3.78 -11.37 -13.14
CA LYS A 11 -4.79 -12.41 -13.39
C LYS A 11 -5.66 -12.55 -12.17
N ILE A 12 -6.96 -12.31 -12.34
CA ILE A 12 -7.96 -12.40 -11.30
C ILE A 12 -8.86 -13.61 -11.60
N SER A 13 -8.83 -14.59 -10.69
CA SER A 13 -9.69 -15.77 -10.72
C SER A 13 -10.56 -15.82 -9.45
N ASN A 14 -11.44 -16.81 -9.37
CA ASN A 14 -12.23 -17.03 -8.16
C ASN A 14 -11.36 -17.48 -6.98
N GLU A 15 -10.26 -18.20 -7.22
CA GLU A 15 -9.45 -18.82 -6.16
C GLU A 15 -8.24 -17.98 -5.76
N LYS A 16 -7.70 -17.18 -6.69
CA LYS A 16 -6.52 -16.36 -6.45
C LYS A 16 -6.44 -15.14 -7.38
N ILE A 17 -5.65 -14.17 -6.95
CA ILE A 17 -5.18 -13.04 -7.73
C ILE A 17 -3.66 -13.19 -7.86
N GLU A 18 -3.18 -13.20 -9.09
CA GLU A 18 -1.77 -13.34 -9.41
C GLU A 18 -1.32 -12.10 -10.14
N CYS A 19 -0.14 -11.59 -9.78
CA CYS A 19 0.46 -10.47 -10.47
C CYS A 19 1.88 -10.79 -10.82
N GLU A 20 2.21 -10.56 -12.08
CA GLU A 20 3.56 -10.55 -12.59
C GLU A 20 3.84 -9.15 -13.11
N TYR A 21 4.87 -8.50 -12.58
CA TYR A 21 5.32 -7.25 -13.16
C TYR A 21 6.83 -7.12 -13.23
N LEU A 22 7.32 -6.59 -14.34
CA LEU A 22 8.71 -6.30 -14.55
C LEU A 22 9.05 -4.99 -13.83
N TYR A 23 9.74 -5.11 -12.71
CA TYR A 23 10.25 -4.00 -11.92
C TYR A 23 11.58 -3.48 -12.49
N LEU A 24 12.03 -2.33 -11.98
CA LEU A 24 13.26 -1.68 -12.39
C LEU A 24 14.46 -2.65 -12.41
N ALA A 25 15.38 -2.44 -13.37
CA ALA A 25 16.53 -3.31 -13.66
C ALA A 25 16.17 -4.75 -14.09
N ASN A 26 15.07 -4.91 -14.85
CA ASN A 26 14.56 -6.19 -15.35
C ASN A 26 14.29 -7.23 -14.24
N LYS A 27 14.01 -6.76 -13.02
CA LYS A 27 13.65 -7.66 -11.93
C LYS A 27 12.16 -7.97 -12.03
N THR A 28 11.79 -9.18 -12.42
CA THR A 28 10.39 -9.61 -12.34
C THR A 28 10.00 -9.79 -10.87
N ILE A 29 8.88 -9.17 -10.48
CA ILE A 29 8.23 -9.39 -9.20
C ILE A 29 6.95 -10.17 -9.47
N HIS A 30 6.86 -11.34 -8.87
CA HIS A 30 5.65 -12.17 -8.86
C HIS A 30 5.06 -12.19 -7.45
N TRP A 31 3.75 -12.03 -7.34
CA TRP A 31 3.04 -12.23 -6.09
C TRP A 31 1.67 -12.86 -6.32
N GLU A 32 1.20 -13.57 -5.29
CA GLU A 32 -0.10 -14.24 -5.29
C GLU A 32 -0.86 -13.86 -4.02
N LEU A 33 -2.16 -13.61 -4.19
CA LEU A 33 -3.15 -13.43 -3.15
C LEU A 33 -4.17 -14.55 -3.29
N TYR A 34 -4.23 -15.45 -2.32
CA TYR A 34 -5.22 -16.53 -2.31
C TYR A 34 -6.54 -16.05 -1.72
N LEU A 35 -7.63 -16.39 -2.39
CA LEU A 35 -9.01 -16.03 -2.10
C LEU A 35 -9.81 -17.27 -1.67
N ASN A 36 -9.43 -17.90 -0.56
CA ASN A 36 -10.14 -19.06 0.00
C ASN A 36 -11.06 -18.62 1.16
N GLU A 37 -11.30 -19.48 2.15
CA GLU A 37 -11.95 -19.11 3.42
C GLU A 37 -11.22 -17.98 4.14
N LYS A 38 -9.90 -17.88 3.95
CA LYS A 38 -9.04 -16.80 4.46
C LYS A 38 -8.33 -16.13 3.29
N LEU A 39 -8.14 -14.81 3.38
CA LEU A 39 -7.26 -14.10 2.46
C LEU A 39 -5.82 -14.34 2.89
N LYS A 40 -4.96 -14.76 1.96
CA LYS A 40 -3.54 -15.00 2.24
C LYS A 40 -2.66 -14.27 1.24
N PHE A 41 -1.80 -13.40 1.74
CA PHE A 41 -0.77 -12.72 0.96
C PHE A 41 0.56 -12.82 1.70
N LYS A 42 1.54 -13.52 1.11
CA LYS A 42 2.82 -13.83 1.77
C LYS A 42 2.56 -14.47 3.16
N GLU A 43 3.06 -13.83 4.22
CA GLU A 43 2.90 -14.27 5.61
C GLU A 43 1.63 -13.73 6.29
N ILE A 44 0.90 -12.81 5.63
CA ILE A 44 -0.31 -12.21 6.19
C ILE A 44 -1.51 -13.11 5.87
N ILE A 45 -2.24 -13.50 6.92
CA ILE A 45 -3.48 -14.27 6.84
C ILE A 45 -4.59 -13.43 7.47
N LEU A 46 -5.65 -13.15 6.71
CA LEU A 46 -6.81 -12.40 7.16
C LEU A 46 -8.06 -13.27 7.13
N ILE A 47 -8.83 -13.19 8.21
CA ILE A 47 -10.14 -13.82 8.34
C ILE A 47 -11.18 -12.77 7.88
N PRO A 48 -11.91 -13.00 6.77
CA PRO A 48 -12.82 -12.00 6.19
C PRO A 48 -13.78 -11.38 7.19
N GLU A 49 -14.33 -12.19 8.10
CA GLU A 49 -15.34 -11.81 9.08
C GLU A 49 -14.81 -10.82 10.14
N GLU A 50 -13.49 -10.72 10.29
CA GLU A 50 -12.83 -9.77 11.19
C GLU A 50 -12.62 -8.40 10.55
N ILE A 51 -12.76 -8.29 9.23
CA ILE A 51 -12.46 -7.07 8.47
C ILE A 51 -13.70 -6.19 8.41
N ILE A 52 -13.55 -4.92 8.78
CA ILE A 52 -14.58 -3.89 8.64
C ILE A 52 -14.57 -3.37 7.21
N GLU A 53 -13.41 -2.96 6.72
CA GLU A 53 -13.24 -2.42 5.37
C GLU A 53 -11.81 -2.61 4.87
N PHE A 54 -11.67 -2.57 3.55
CA PHE A 54 -10.39 -2.29 2.91
C PHE A 54 -10.28 -0.80 2.58
N GLN A 55 -9.10 -0.24 2.71
CA GLN A 55 -8.82 1.13 2.30
C GLN A 55 -7.61 1.10 1.35
N PHE A 56 -7.55 2.00 0.39
CA PHE A 56 -6.33 2.17 -0.40
C PHE A 56 -6.05 3.62 -0.75
N GLU A 57 -4.77 3.91 -0.96
CA GLU A 57 -4.28 5.21 -1.41
C GLU A 57 -3.22 5.01 -2.50
N ILE A 58 -2.90 6.08 -3.22
CA ILE A 58 -1.77 6.12 -4.14
C ILE A 58 -0.66 6.93 -3.50
N GLU A 59 0.47 6.29 -3.23
CA GLU A 59 1.66 6.94 -2.66
C GLU A 59 2.68 7.24 -3.77
N ASP A 60 3.15 8.48 -3.81
CA ASP A 60 4.32 8.84 -4.61
C ASP A 60 5.58 8.29 -3.92
N ARG A 61 6.36 7.48 -4.65
CA ARG A 61 7.56 6.84 -4.12
C ARG A 61 8.77 7.15 -4.98
N HIS A 62 9.86 7.51 -4.32
CA HIS A 62 11.18 7.57 -4.96
C HIS A 62 11.83 6.18 -4.91
N HIS A 63 12.09 5.60 -6.07
CA HIS A 63 12.95 4.43 -6.17
C HIS A 63 14.40 4.85 -6.41
N ARG A 64 15.35 4.18 -5.76
CA ARG A 64 16.78 4.47 -5.95
C ARG A 64 17.14 4.26 -7.43
N GLY A 65 17.50 5.34 -8.11
CA GLY A 65 18.04 5.32 -9.47
C GLY A 65 17.14 5.86 -10.59
N TYR A 66 15.85 6.17 -10.37
CA TYR A 66 14.93 6.60 -11.44
C TYR A 66 13.76 7.49 -10.94
N PHE A 67 12.87 7.84 -11.88
CA PHE A 67 11.68 8.69 -11.75
C PHE A 67 10.76 8.37 -10.55
N LEU A 68 10.02 9.38 -10.11
CA LEU A 68 8.92 9.24 -9.15
C LEU A 68 7.88 8.26 -9.70
N THR A 69 7.58 7.20 -8.94
CA THR A 69 6.53 6.24 -9.30
C THR A 69 5.36 6.35 -8.34
N GLN A 70 4.21 5.82 -8.75
CA GLN A 70 2.97 5.87 -7.98
C GLN A 70 2.55 4.45 -7.61
N GLU A 71 2.71 4.10 -6.34
CA GLU A 71 2.35 2.79 -5.79
C GLU A 71 0.91 2.82 -5.28
N ALA A 72 0.13 1.78 -5.57
CA ALA A 72 -1.11 1.53 -4.84
C ALA A 72 -0.78 0.77 -3.55
N VAL A 73 -1.21 1.32 -2.41
CA VAL A 73 -1.04 0.70 -1.10
C VAL A 73 -2.41 0.32 -0.56
N ILE A 74 -2.60 -0.97 -0.31
CA ILE A 74 -3.85 -1.54 0.18
C ILE A 74 -3.73 -1.80 1.68
N TYR A 75 -4.75 -1.42 2.41
CA TYR A 75 -4.85 -1.57 3.85
C TYR A 75 -6.13 -2.30 4.24
N PHE A 76 -6.11 -2.96 5.40
CA PHE A 76 -7.29 -3.56 6.04
C PHE A 76 -7.49 -2.95 7.42
N LEU A 77 -8.76 -2.75 7.81
CA LEU A 77 -9.15 -2.36 9.16
C LEU A 77 -9.93 -3.51 9.80
N LYS A 78 -9.47 -4.00 10.97
CA LYS A 78 -10.17 -5.04 11.72
C LYS A 78 -11.13 -4.49 12.77
N LYS A 79 -12.10 -5.31 13.15
CA LYS A 79 -12.98 -5.06 14.31
C LYS A 79 -12.16 -4.80 15.58
N GLY A 80 -12.42 -3.68 16.23
CA GLY A 80 -11.74 -3.28 17.46
C GLY A 80 -10.35 -2.65 17.27
N GLU A 81 -9.85 -2.53 16.03
CA GLU A 81 -8.63 -1.77 15.74
C GLU A 81 -8.98 -0.31 15.40
N ALA A 82 -8.20 0.63 15.92
CA ALA A 82 -8.39 2.06 15.65
C ALA A 82 -7.76 2.50 14.32
N GLU A 83 -6.74 1.77 13.86
CA GLU A 83 -5.91 2.17 12.72
C GLU A 83 -5.76 1.02 11.74
N PRO A 84 -5.84 1.29 10.43
CA PRO A 84 -5.65 0.30 9.40
C PRO A 84 -4.19 -0.17 9.32
N LYS A 85 -4.00 -1.40 8.82
CA LYS A 85 -2.70 -2.04 8.62
C LYS A 85 -2.48 -2.31 7.14
N GLU A 86 -1.24 -2.12 6.67
CA GLU A 86 -0.86 -2.42 5.30
C GLU A 86 -1.03 -3.91 5.02
N PHE A 87 -1.74 -4.24 3.94
CA PHE A 87 -1.93 -5.60 3.46
C PHE A 87 -0.89 -5.94 2.38
N PHE A 88 -0.94 -5.20 1.28
CA PHE A 88 -0.01 -5.34 0.16
C PHE A 88 0.09 -4.03 -0.60
N ARG A 89 1.14 -3.91 -1.39
CA ARG A 89 1.38 -2.79 -2.28
C ARG A 89 1.92 -3.28 -3.61
N PHE A 90 1.62 -2.55 -4.67
CA PHE A 90 2.15 -2.81 -5.99
C PHE A 90 2.26 -1.52 -6.80
N CYS A 91 3.00 -1.58 -7.90
CA CYS A 91 3.23 -0.45 -8.80
C CYS A 91 3.00 -0.91 -10.23
N VAL A 92 2.21 -0.15 -10.99
CA VAL A 92 2.26 -0.20 -12.46
C VAL A 92 3.20 0.92 -12.91
N ILE A 93 4.22 0.60 -13.72
CA ILE A 93 5.21 1.61 -14.12
C ILE A 93 4.65 2.42 -15.28
N GLU A 94 4.40 3.69 -15.02
CA GLU A 94 3.96 4.68 -15.99
C GLU A 94 4.44 6.08 -15.61
N ASP A 95 4.20 7.04 -16.49
CA ASP A 95 4.45 8.45 -16.20
C ASP A 95 3.53 8.92 -15.06
N THR A 96 4.04 9.81 -14.21
CA THR A 96 3.29 10.36 -13.09
C THR A 96 2.01 11.06 -13.57
N LYS A 97 0.89 10.74 -12.92
CA LYS A 97 -0.44 11.28 -13.21
C LYS A 97 -1.14 11.68 -11.91
N LEU A 98 -2.34 12.26 -12.02
CA LEU A 98 -3.25 12.38 -10.88
C LEU A 98 -3.58 10.98 -10.36
N SER A 99 -3.63 10.81 -9.04
CA SER A 99 -3.79 9.50 -8.38
C SER A 99 -4.91 8.64 -8.97
N SER A 100 -6.11 9.21 -9.19
CA SER A 100 -7.28 8.52 -9.74
C SER A 100 -7.18 8.17 -11.23
N GLN A 101 -6.17 8.69 -11.93
CA GLN A 101 -5.90 8.44 -13.35
C GLN A 101 -4.77 7.42 -13.56
N THR A 102 -4.16 6.93 -12.47
CA THR A 102 -3.10 5.93 -12.54
C THR A 102 -3.66 4.53 -12.81
N LYS A 103 -2.88 3.70 -13.49
CA LYS A 103 -3.13 2.26 -13.62
C LYS A 103 -2.98 1.54 -12.29
N SER A 104 -2.13 2.01 -11.40
CA SER A 104 -2.08 1.53 -10.02
C SER A 104 -3.45 1.69 -9.33
N TYR A 105 -4.12 2.84 -9.49
CA TYR A 105 -5.48 3.06 -8.98
C TYR A 105 -6.51 2.15 -9.65
N GLU A 106 -6.52 2.08 -10.97
CA GLU A 106 -7.46 1.24 -11.73
C GLU A 106 -7.35 -0.24 -11.30
N PHE A 107 -6.13 -0.75 -11.21
CA PHE A 107 -5.89 -2.15 -10.84
C PHE A 107 -6.27 -2.41 -9.38
N ALA A 108 -5.94 -1.48 -8.48
CA ALA A 108 -6.31 -1.59 -7.06
C ALA A 108 -7.83 -1.63 -6.90
N ASN A 109 -8.54 -0.76 -7.63
CA ASN A 109 -9.99 -0.70 -7.61
C ASN A 109 -10.63 -2.00 -8.09
N GLU A 110 -10.16 -2.59 -9.20
CA GLU A 110 -10.71 -3.85 -9.72
C GLU A 110 -10.36 -5.07 -8.83
N ILE A 111 -9.16 -5.10 -8.25
CA ILE A 111 -8.77 -6.12 -7.27
C ILE A 111 -9.68 -6.03 -6.04
N LEU A 112 -9.82 -4.84 -5.44
CA LEU A 112 -10.63 -4.64 -4.25
C LEU A 112 -12.12 -4.84 -4.50
N LYS A 113 -12.63 -4.47 -5.69
CA LYS A 113 -14.00 -4.78 -6.10
C LYS A 113 -14.24 -6.29 -6.16
N THR A 114 -13.29 -7.06 -6.68
CA THR A 114 -13.40 -8.53 -6.70
C THR A 114 -13.45 -9.11 -5.28
N ILE A 115 -12.55 -8.67 -4.41
CA ILE A 115 -12.49 -9.10 -3.01
C ILE A 115 -13.78 -8.70 -2.28
N SER A 116 -14.24 -7.47 -2.49
CA SER A 116 -15.44 -6.91 -1.89
C SER A 116 -16.69 -7.70 -2.27
N ILE A 117 -16.88 -8.02 -3.55
CA ILE A 117 -18.00 -8.85 -4.00
C ILE A 117 -17.93 -10.25 -3.39
N LYS A 118 -16.75 -10.87 -3.34
CA LYS A 118 -16.59 -12.24 -2.86
C LYS A 118 -16.85 -12.40 -1.36
N TYR A 119 -16.39 -11.44 -0.54
CA TYR A 119 -16.45 -11.54 0.91
C TYR A 119 -17.48 -10.60 1.55
N ASN A 120 -18.18 -9.80 0.76
CA ASN A 120 -19.09 -8.75 1.23
C ASN A 120 -18.41 -7.76 2.19
N ILE A 121 -17.18 -7.34 1.85
CA ILE A 121 -16.39 -6.38 2.62
C ILE A 121 -16.35 -5.06 1.84
N PRO A 122 -16.76 -3.91 2.40
CA PRO A 122 -16.67 -2.63 1.71
C PRO A 122 -15.22 -2.21 1.50
N PHE A 123 -14.98 -1.37 0.49
CA PHE A 123 -13.68 -0.74 0.28
C PHE A 123 -13.81 0.73 -0.09
N SER A 124 -12.77 1.52 0.22
CA SER A 124 -12.74 2.93 -0.14
C SER A 124 -11.35 3.43 -0.56
N TYR A 125 -11.32 4.34 -1.53
CA TYR A 125 -10.14 5.14 -1.83
C TYR A 125 -10.02 6.30 -0.85
N LYS A 126 -8.80 6.56 -0.37
CA LYS A 126 -8.45 7.70 0.49
C LYS A 126 -7.24 8.42 -0.11
N TYR A 127 -7.22 9.75 0.02
CA TYR A 127 -6.04 10.54 -0.34
C TYR A 127 -4.87 10.33 0.64
N TYR A 128 -5.20 10.03 1.89
CA TYR A 128 -4.23 9.72 2.93
C TYR A 128 -4.86 8.78 3.94
N ILE A 129 -4.13 7.73 4.30
CA ILE A 129 -4.50 6.74 5.30
C ILE A 129 -3.55 6.89 6.49
N ASP A 130 -4.09 7.28 7.64
CA ASP A 130 -3.33 7.31 8.88
C ASP A 130 -3.11 5.88 9.38
N THR A 131 -1.87 5.53 9.65
CA THR A 131 -1.48 4.21 10.16
C THR A 131 -0.58 4.39 11.36
N LYS A 132 -0.57 3.40 12.26
CA LYS A 132 0.34 3.38 13.40
C LYS A 132 1.79 3.65 13.01
N LYS A 133 2.23 3.11 11.86
CA LYS A 133 3.58 3.29 11.33
C LYS A 133 3.85 4.74 10.91
N LYS A 134 2.91 5.38 10.20
CA LYS A 134 3.02 6.78 9.77
C LYS A 134 3.02 7.72 10.99
N ARG A 135 2.12 7.51 11.95
CA ARG A 135 2.10 8.27 13.21
C ARG A 135 3.41 8.13 13.98
N ASN A 136 3.93 6.91 14.14
CA ASN A 136 5.21 6.69 14.83
C ASN A 136 6.39 7.40 14.14
N GLY A 137 6.38 7.48 12.80
CA GLY A 137 7.37 8.23 12.04
C GLY A 137 7.35 9.73 12.35
N ILE A 138 6.15 10.33 12.47
CA ILE A 138 5.99 11.74 12.86
C ILE A 138 6.49 11.97 14.27
N VAL A 139 6.14 11.09 15.22
CA VAL A 139 6.61 11.19 16.61
C VAL A 139 8.14 11.14 16.67
N TYR A 140 8.77 10.23 15.92
CA TYR A 140 10.23 10.13 15.88
C TYR A 140 10.89 11.39 15.30
N LEU A 141 10.31 11.98 14.24
CA LEU A 141 10.79 13.24 13.68
C LEU A 141 10.74 14.38 14.72
N LEU A 142 9.63 14.48 15.47
CA LEU A 142 9.50 15.48 16.53
C LEU A 142 10.55 15.29 17.62
N VAL A 143 10.83 14.05 18.02
CA VAL A 143 11.89 13.73 18.99
C VAL A 143 13.26 14.20 18.47
N ILE A 144 13.59 13.95 17.20
CA ILE A 144 14.86 14.42 16.60
C ILE A 144 14.95 15.94 16.65
N ILE A 145 13.89 16.66 16.30
CA ILE A 145 13.86 18.13 16.31
C ILE A 145 14.12 18.65 17.73
N ILE A 146 13.46 18.08 18.73
CA ILE A 146 13.65 18.46 20.14
C ILE A 146 15.10 18.22 20.56
N VAL A 147 15.66 17.06 20.24
CA VAL A 147 17.06 16.73 20.55
C VAL A 147 18.02 17.71 19.87
N ALA A 148 17.80 18.03 18.60
CA ALA A 148 18.63 18.98 17.85
C ALA A 148 18.59 20.40 18.49
N ILE A 149 17.42 20.85 18.92
CA ILE A 149 17.26 22.13 19.62
C ILE A 149 18.02 22.12 20.96
N LEU A 150 17.87 21.05 21.75
CA LEU A 150 18.59 20.91 23.03
C LEU A 150 20.11 20.92 22.85
N PHE A 151 20.63 20.22 21.85
CA PHE A 151 22.06 20.27 21.51
C PHE A 151 22.50 21.67 21.06
N GLY A 152 21.68 22.38 20.28
CA GLY A 152 21.95 23.76 19.89
C GLY A 152 22.05 24.71 21.10
N ILE A 153 21.16 24.57 22.08
CA ILE A 153 21.16 25.37 23.31
C ILE A 153 22.36 25.02 24.20
N LEU A 154 22.69 23.73 24.35
CA LEU A 154 23.85 23.30 25.14
C LEU A 154 25.16 23.80 24.53
N SER A 155 25.31 23.66 23.21
CA SER A 155 26.48 24.13 22.46
C SER A 155 26.67 25.64 22.54
N SER A 156 25.57 26.42 22.52
CA SER A 156 25.66 27.88 22.64
C SER A 156 26.01 28.38 24.04
N LYS A 157 25.78 27.58 25.09
CA LYS A 157 26.19 27.87 26.47
C LYS A 157 27.59 27.37 26.84
N LEU A 158 28.21 26.55 25.97
CA LEU A 158 29.58 26.05 26.10
C LEU A 158 30.61 26.96 25.39
N LYS A 159 30.15 28.05 24.76
CA LYS A 159 30.97 29.20 24.34
C LYS A 159 30.91 30.28 25.40
#